data_AF-A0A7J4P4B1-F1
#
_entry.id   AF-A0A7J4P4B1-F1
#
_cell.length_a   1.000
_cell.length_b   1.000
_cell.length_c   1.000
_cell.angle_alpha   90.00
_cell.angle_beta   90.00
_cell.angle_gamma   90.00
#
_symmetry.space_group_name_H-M   'P 1'
#
loop_
_entity.id
_entity.type
_entity.pdbx_description
1 polymer ?
#
loop_
_entity_poly.entity_id
_entity_poly.type
_entity_poly.pdbx_seq_one_letter_code
_entity_poly.pdbx_strand_id
1 'polypeptide(L)'
;MPFAVTHVLSSIIAVDLYRDYIAKHRKYFTLHTVFVAGFAGLLPDIDILLGKFLSSFGVEFWHRTFTHTPFFGLLFLVPACILWGMNKKKLAMYFFVTTFGIFMHLLLDFTLSPDLAGGVLLFYPLSYADYGIGILGSLTTLQTMQLYAAMDAIILMLWLWHEEWKHKIRDYL
;
A
#
# COMPACT_ATOMS: atom_id res chain seq x y z
N MET A 1 6.65 4.38 -10.77
CA MET A 1 5.95 4.10 -9.50
C MET A 1 6.64 4.83 -8.35
N PRO A 2 5.88 5.26 -7.34
CA PRO A 2 6.43 5.73 -6.07
C PRO A 2 7.37 4.69 -5.45
N PHE A 3 8.22 5.13 -4.54
CA PHE A 3 9.12 4.20 -3.87
C PHE A 3 8.34 3.27 -2.93
N ALA A 4 8.91 2.09 -2.64
CA ALA A 4 8.37 1.16 -1.65
C ALA A 4 8.12 1.85 -0.29
N VAL A 5 8.99 2.81 0.07
CA VAL A 5 8.85 3.64 1.27
C VAL A 5 7.55 4.46 1.22
N THR A 6 7.22 5.09 0.10
CA THR A 6 5.97 5.83 -0.08
C THR A 6 4.75 4.94 0.16
N HIS A 7 4.74 3.72 -0.37
CA HIS A 7 3.65 2.75 -0.18
C HIS A 7 3.48 2.32 1.28
N VAL A 8 4.59 2.10 1.98
CA VAL A 8 4.60 1.76 3.42
C VAL A 8 4.10 2.94 4.25
N LEU A 9 4.70 4.12 4.07
CA LEU A 9 4.38 5.31 4.87
C LEU A 9 2.92 5.72 4.69
N SER A 10 2.45 5.82 3.45
CA SER A 10 1.05 6.16 3.18
C SER A 10 0.06 5.19 3.84
N SER A 11 0.34 3.89 3.79
CA SER A 11 -0.52 2.86 4.40
C SER A 11 -0.51 2.94 5.93
N ILE A 12 0.67 3.10 6.54
CA ILE A 12 0.82 3.29 7.99
C ILE A 12 0.05 4.53 8.42
N ILE A 13 0.33 5.68 7.81
CA ILE A 13 -0.22 6.98 8.20
C ILE A 13 -1.73 6.99 8.04
N ALA A 14 -2.26 6.47 6.94
CA ALA A 14 -3.70 6.48 6.72
C ALA A 14 -4.44 5.61 7.76
N VAL A 15 -3.92 4.43 8.09
CA VAL A 15 -4.54 3.56 9.13
C VAL A 15 -4.36 4.14 10.52
N ASP A 16 -3.23 4.78 10.79
CA ASP A 16 -2.91 5.42 12.06
C ASP A 16 -3.82 6.64 12.33
N LEU A 17 -3.98 7.53 11.34
CA LEU A 17 -4.94 8.63 11.39
C LEU A 17 -6.39 8.13 11.53
N TYR A 18 -6.76 7.08 10.79
CA TYR A 18 -8.08 6.46 10.95
C TYR A 18 -8.29 5.94 12.37
N ARG A 19 -7.29 5.25 12.95
CA ARG A 19 -7.33 4.75 14.33
C ARG A 19 -7.55 5.88 15.33
N ASP A 20 -6.84 6.99 15.17
CA ASP A 20 -6.80 8.02 16.20
C ASP A 20 -8.00 8.96 16.17
N TYR A 21 -8.54 9.25 14.98
CA TYR A 21 -9.61 10.23 14.78
C TYR A 21 -10.97 9.61 14.48
N ILE A 22 -11.04 8.44 13.86
CA ILE A 22 -12.30 7.87 13.34
C ILE A 22 -12.70 6.59 14.07
N ALA A 23 -11.74 5.72 14.38
CA ALA A 23 -12.04 4.39 14.91
C ALA A 23 -12.63 4.46 16.33
N LYS A 24 -13.93 4.16 16.44
CA LYS A 24 -14.64 4.02 17.73
C LYS A 24 -14.19 2.77 18.51
N HIS A 25 -13.64 1.76 17.81
CA HIS A 25 -13.30 0.46 18.38
C HIS A 25 -11.78 0.25 18.52
N ARG A 26 -11.17 0.98 19.46
CA ARG A 26 -9.72 0.91 19.78
C ARG A 26 -9.22 -0.49 20.16
N LYS A 27 -10.12 -1.41 20.55
CA LYS A 27 -9.75 -2.80 20.89
C LYS A 27 -9.22 -3.60 19.69
N TYR A 28 -9.65 -3.27 18.47
CA TYR A 28 -9.25 -4.00 17.26
C TYR A 28 -8.16 -3.26 16.48
N PHE A 29 -8.20 -1.92 16.49
CA PHE A 29 -7.18 -1.07 15.87
C PHE A 29 -6.03 -0.84 16.86
N THR A 30 -5.02 -1.69 16.78
CA THR A 30 -3.82 -1.66 17.63
C THR A 30 -2.61 -1.18 16.84
N LEU A 31 -1.48 -0.92 17.50
CA LEU A 31 -0.22 -0.64 16.79
C LEU A 31 0.17 -1.78 15.83
N HIS A 32 -0.14 -3.03 16.18
CA HIS A 32 0.10 -4.18 15.30
C HIS A 32 -0.70 -4.09 14.00
N THR A 33 -1.94 -3.58 14.03
CA THR A 33 -2.70 -3.41 12.79
C THR A 33 -2.13 -2.30 11.92
N VAL A 34 -1.61 -1.23 12.51
CA VAL A 34 -0.90 -0.17 11.76
C VAL A 34 0.36 -0.73 11.09
N PHE A 35 1.14 -1.53 11.82
CA PHE A 35 2.31 -2.22 11.26
C PHE A 35 1.94 -3.15 10.10
N VAL A 36 0.88 -3.96 10.26
CA VAL A 36 0.37 -4.84 9.19
C VAL A 36 -0.10 -4.04 7.98
N ALA A 37 -0.67 -2.85 8.15
CA ALA A 37 -1.04 -1.97 7.05
C ALA A 37 0.18 -1.58 6.19
N GLY A 38 1.26 -1.16 6.86
CA GLY A 38 2.51 -0.80 6.20
C GLY A 38 3.10 -1.97 5.41
N PHE A 39 3.17 -3.15 6.04
CA PHE A 39 3.64 -4.35 5.36
C PHE A 39 2.73 -4.76 4.19
N ALA A 40 1.42 -4.61 4.34
CA ALA A 40 0.47 -4.90 3.29
C ALA A 40 0.59 -3.95 2.08
N GLY A 41 1.01 -2.71 2.29
CA GLY A 41 1.35 -1.78 1.21
C GLY A 41 2.52 -2.23 0.34
N LEU A 42 3.35 -3.18 0.80
CA LEU A 42 4.42 -3.79 0.01
C LEU A 42 4.01 -5.09 -0.68
N LEU A 43 2.86 -5.68 -0.30
CA LEU A 43 2.47 -6.99 -0.81
C LEU A 43 2.34 -7.03 -2.34
N PRO A 44 1.82 -5.99 -3.02
CA PRO A 44 1.76 -6.03 -4.48
C PRO A 44 3.14 -6.21 -5.13
N ASP A 45 4.18 -5.57 -4.60
CA ASP A 45 5.56 -5.62 -5.14
C ASP A 45 6.32 -6.92 -4.81
N ILE A 46 5.71 -7.86 -4.07
CA ILE A 46 6.34 -9.16 -3.79
C ILE A 46 6.63 -9.95 -5.08
N ASP A 47 5.90 -9.64 -6.14
CA ASP A 47 6.02 -10.19 -7.47
C ASP A 47 7.37 -9.83 -8.14
N ILE A 48 8.05 -8.77 -7.70
CA ILE A 48 9.44 -8.44 -8.10
C ILE A 48 10.40 -9.54 -7.61
N LEU A 49 10.27 -9.94 -6.34
CA LEU A 49 11.11 -11.00 -5.76
C LEU A 49 10.82 -12.35 -6.43
N LEU A 50 9.54 -12.63 -6.64
CA LEU A 50 9.11 -13.82 -7.38
C LEU A 50 9.68 -13.82 -8.81
N GLY A 51 9.62 -12.69 -9.51
CA GLY A 51 10.14 -12.56 -10.87
C GLY A 51 11.65 -12.77 -10.94
N LYS A 52 12.42 -12.22 -9.99
CA LYS A 52 13.86 -12.49 -9.87
C LYS A 52 14.15 -13.98 -9.63
N PHE A 53 13.35 -14.62 -8.77
CA PHE A 53 13.49 -16.05 -8.49
C PHE A 53 13.18 -16.90 -9.73
N LEU A 54 12.07 -16.65 -10.41
CA LEU A 54 11.66 -17.38 -11.62
C LEU A 54 12.60 -17.15 -12.80
N SER A 55 13.14 -15.94 -12.94
CA SER A 55 14.15 -15.61 -13.95
C SER A 55 15.42 -16.46 -13.79
N SER A 56 15.77 -16.86 -12.56
CA SER A 56 16.90 -17.79 -12.34
C SER A 56 16.67 -19.20 -12.92
N PHE A 57 15.42 -19.56 -13.21
CA PHE A 57 15.03 -20.79 -13.92
C PHE A 57 14.70 -20.56 -15.40
N GLY A 58 14.94 -19.36 -15.94
CA GLY A 58 14.65 -19.02 -17.34
C GLY A 58 13.18 -18.72 -17.64
N VAL A 59 12.35 -18.48 -16.61
CA VAL A 59 10.93 -18.11 -16.78
C VAL A 59 10.79 -16.58 -16.73
N GLU A 60 10.21 -15.99 -17.78
CA GLU A 60 9.87 -14.57 -17.79
C GLU A 60 8.61 -14.31 -16.97
N PHE A 61 8.73 -13.42 -15.98
CA PHE A 61 7.62 -12.99 -15.14
C PHE A 61 7.58 -11.45 -15.12
N TRP A 62 6.47 -10.90 -15.61
CA TRP A 62 6.29 -9.47 -15.75
C TRP A 62 5.72 -8.90 -14.47
N HIS A 63 6.49 -8.03 -13.81
CA HIS A 63 6.05 -7.26 -12.66
C HIS A 63 4.78 -6.46 -13.01
N ARG A 64 3.86 -6.32 -12.04
CA ARG A 64 2.60 -5.56 -12.15
C ARG A 64 1.49 -6.20 -12.96
N THR A 65 1.60 -7.51 -13.19
CA THR A 65 0.54 -8.29 -13.83
C THR A 65 -0.44 -8.87 -12.82
N PHE A 66 0.01 -9.82 -12.00
CA PHE A 66 -0.88 -10.60 -11.14
C PHE A 66 -1.29 -9.89 -9.85
N THR A 67 -0.33 -9.26 -9.18
CA THR A 67 -0.50 -8.69 -7.83
C THR A 67 -0.99 -7.25 -7.87
N HIS A 68 -0.75 -6.51 -8.95
CA HIS A 68 -1.22 -5.14 -9.13
C HIS A 68 -2.64 -5.09 -9.73
N THR A 69 -3.56 -5.84 -9.12
CA THR A 69 -4.96 -5.91 -9.51
C THR A 69 -5.88 -5.74 -8.29
N PRO A 70 -7.07 -5.15 -8.44
CA PRO A 70 -8.07 -5.12 -7.38
C PRO A 70 -8.43 -6.52 -6.88
N PHE A 71 -8.40 -7.53 -7.75
CA PHE A 71 -8.65 -8.93 -7.40
C PHE A 71 -7.68 -9.46 -6.33
N PHE A 72 -6.42 -9.03 -6.37
CA PHE A 72 -5.46 -9.38 -5.33
C PHE A 72 -5.87 -8.84 -3.96
N GLY A 73 -6.40 -7.62 -3.89
CA GLY A 73 -6.98 -7.09 -2.64
C GLY A 73 -8.27 -7.82 -2.23
N LEU A 74 -9.12 -8.19 -3.19
CA LEU A 74 -10.35 -8.95 -2.92
C LEU A 74 -10.08 -10.32 -2.30
N LEU A 75 -8.94 -10.94 -2.60
CA LEU A 75 -8.49 -12.18 -1.96
C LEU A 75 -8.46 -12.07 -0.42
N PHE A 76 -8.15 -10.89 0.10
CA PHE A 76 -8.13 -10.61 1.53
C PHE A 76 -9.47 -10.02 2.03
N LEU A 77 -10.19 -9.29 1.19
CA LEU A 77 -11.47 -8.69 1.57
C LEU A 77 -12.56 -9.73 1.84
N VAL A 78 -12.68 -10.74 0.98
CA VAL A 78 -13.69 -11.80 1.12
C VAL A 78 -13.58 -12.54 2.46
N PRO A 79 -12.41 -13.09 2.85
CA PRO A 79 -12.26 -13.71 4.17
C PRO A 79 -12.43 -12.70 5.30
N ALA A 80 -12.07 -11.41 5.13
CA ALA A 80 -12.35 -10.38 6.14
C ALA A 80 -13.85 -10.28 6.45
N CYS A 81 -14.68 -10.19 5.41
CA CYS A 81 -16.14 -10.10 5.54
C CYS A 81 -16.74 -11.36 6.18
N ILE A 82 -16.28 -12.56 5.78
CA ILE A 82 -16.74 -13.83 6.35
C ILE A 82 -16.39 -13.90 7.85
N LEU A 83 -15.13 -13.64 8.21
CA LEU A 83 -14.67 -13.66 9.60
C LEU A 83 -15.38 -12.61 10.45
N TRP A 84 -15.70 -11.45 9.86
CA TRP A 84 -16.51 -10.44 10.51
C TRP A 84 -17.91 -10.98 10.83
N GLY A 85 -18.58 -11.61 9.87
CA GLY A 85 -19.89 -12.26 10.08
C GLY A 85 -19.86 -13.34 11.17
N MET A 86 -18.76 -14.09 11.26
CA MET A 86 -18.53 -15.11 12.30
C MET A 86 -18.14 -14.54 13.68
N ASN A 87 -18.23 -13.23 13.89
CA ASN A 87 -17.80 -12.53 15.11
C ASN A 87 -16.30 -12.68 15.48
N LYS A 88 -15.45 -13.15 14.56
CA LYS A 88 -13.98 -13.18 14.72
C LYS A 88 -13.36 -11.83 14.38
N LYS A 89 -13.86 -10.74 14.98
CA LYS A 89 -13.60 -9.34 14.61
C LYS A 89 -12.11 -8.97 14.61
N LYS A 90 -11.34 -9.46 15.59
CA LYS A 90 -9.89 -9.18 15.67
C LYS A 90 -9.13 -9.76 14.48
N LEU A 91 -9.45 -11.00 14.08
CA LEU A 91 -8.82 -11.64 12.92
C LEU A 91 -9.25 -10.98 11.61
N ALA A 92 -10.56 -10.69 11.48
CA ALA A 92 -11.09 -9.96 10.34
C ALA A 92 -10.39 -8.61 10.12
N MET A 93 -10.03 -7.91 11.20
CA MET A 93 -9.35 -6.63 11.12
C MET A 93 -7.99 -6.71 10.43
N TYR A 94 -7.21 -7.77 10.67
CA TYR A 94 -5.95 -7.95 9.94
C TYR A 94 -6.19 -8.05 8.45
N PHE A 95 -7.17 -8.84 8.01
CA PHE A 95 -7.51 -8.96 6.59
C PHE A 95 -8.05 -7.65 5.99
N PHE A 96 -8.86 -6.89 6.73
CA PHE A 96 -9.33 -5.58 6.28
C PHE A 96 -8.18 -4.60 6.10
N VAL A 97 -7.26 -4.54 7.06
CA VAL A 97 -6.11 -3.65 7.00
C VAL A 97 -5.12 -4.09 5.93
N THR A 98 -4.96 -5.39 5.70
CA THR A 98 -4.20 -5.92 4.57
C THR A 98 -4.81 -5.50 3.24
N THR A 99 -6.12 -5.66 3.09
CA THR A 99 -6.85 -5.20 1.89
C THR A 99 -6.64 -3.70 1.66
N PHE A 100 -6.74 -2.92 2.74
CA PHE A 100 -6.53 -1.48 2.69
C PHE A 100 -5.12 -1.11 2.23
N GLY A 101 -4.08 -1.74 2.78
CA GLY A 101 -2.69 -1.52 2.34
C GLY A 101 -2.49 -1.83 0.86
N ILE A 102 -3.04 -2.96 0.37
CA ILE A 102 -2.99 -3.32 -1.05
C ILE A 102 -3.71 -2.27 -1.91
N PHE A 103 -4.90 -1.82 -1.51
CA PHE A 103 -5.63 -0.79 -2.28
C PHE A 103 -4.95 0.58 -2.22
N MET A 104 -4.32 0.95 -1.11
CA MET A 104 -3.51 2.16 -1.02
C MET A 104 -2.32 2.08 -1.97
N HIS A 105 -1.66 0.93 -2.06
CA HIS A 105 -0.60 0.70 -3.04
C HIS A 105 -1.11 0.93 -4.47
N LEU A 106 -2.19 0.24 -4.85
CA LEU A 106 -2.80 0.40 -6.19
C LEU A 106 -3.22 1.84 -6.48
N LEU A 107 -3.76 2.55 -5.48
CA LEU A 107 -4.18 3.93 -5.62
C LEU A 107 -2.98 4.85 -5.89
N LEU A 108 -1.87 4.68 -5.17
CA LEU A 108 -0.65 5.44 -5.38
C LEU A 108 -0.06 5.14 -6.76
N ASP A 109 -0.03 3.89 -7.16
CA ASP A 109 0.44 3.48 -8.48
C ASP A 109 -0.43 4.05 -9.60
N PHE A 110 -1.75 4.04 -9.43
CA PHE A 110 -2.72 4.59 -10.38
C PHE A 110 -2.61 6.11 -10.52
N THR A 111 -2.29 6.83 -9.45
CA THR A 111 -2.27 8.31 -9.43
C THR A 111 -0.91 8.90 -9.74
N LEU A 112 0.15 8.34 -9.16
CA LEU A 112 1.48 8.95 -9.12
C LEU A 112 2.49 8.31 -10.06
N SER A 113 2.23 7.14 -10.65
CA SER A 113 3.17 6.56 -11.63
C SER A 113 3.18 7.40 -12.91
N PRO A 114 4.31 8.04 -13.27
CA PRO A 114 4.38 8.92 -14.44
C PRO A 114 4.60 8.16 -15.75
N ASP A 115 4.85 6.85 -15.72
CA ASP A 115 5.67 6.20 -16.75
C ASP A 115 4.95 5.13 -17.59
N LEU A 116 5.53 4.92 -18.77
CA LEU A 116 5.32 3.88 -19.79
C LEU A 116 5.51 2.43 -19.26
N ALA A 117 5.80 2.26 -17.96
CA ALA A 117 6.03 0.98 -17.28
C ALA A 117 4.73 0.26 -16.85
N GLY A 118 3.58 0.77 -17.27
CA GLY A 118 2.26 0.31 -16.88
C GLY A 118 1.62 1.23 -15.83
N GLY A 119 0.34 1.51 -15.90
CA GLY A 119 -0.51 1.83 -14.77
C GLY A 119 -0.92 0.55 -14.03
N VAL A 120 -2.18 0.50 -13.60
CA VAL A 120 -2.75 -0.63 -12.87
C VAL A 120 -3.68 -1.42 -13.79
N LEU A 121 -3.49 -2.75 -13.83
CA LEU A 121 -4.36 -3.66 -14.58
C LEU A 121 -5.64 -3.96 -13.80
N LEU A 122 -6.59 -3.02 -13.83
CA LEU A 122 -7.82 -3.09 -13.03
C LEU A 122 -8.67 -4.35 -13.29
N PHE A 123 -8.64 -4.86 -14.53
CA PHE A 123 -9.49 -5.96 -14.98
C PHE A 123 -8.72 -7.23 -15.34
N TYR A 124 -7.42 -7.32 -15.06
CA TYR A 124 -6.67 -8.56 -15.29
C TYR A 124 -7.21 -9.68 -14.40
N PRO A 125 -7.40 -10.93 -14.90
CA PRO A 125 -6.97 -11.45 -16.20
C PRO A 125 -7.99 -11.32 -17.35
N LEU A 126 -9.13 -10.66 -17.15
CA LEU A 126 -10.15 -10.48 -18.19
C LEU A 126 -9.72 -9.48 -19.27
N SER A 127 -8.85 -8.53 -18.91
CA SER A 127 -8.28 -7.55 -19.83
C SER A 127 -6.84 -7.21 -19.44
N TYR A 128 -6.01 -6.96 -20.44
CA TYR A 128 -4.65 -6.41 -20.30
C TYR A 128 -4.62 -4.89 -20.45
N ALA A 129 -5.79 -4.25 -20.48
CA ALA A 129 -5.90 -2.81 -20.53
C ALA A 129 -5.33 -2.18 -19.26
N ASP A 130 -4.57 -1.13 -19.48
CA ASP A 130 -3.80 -0.47 -18.45
C ASP A 130 -4.37 0.91 -18.15
N TYR A 131 -4.50 1.24 -16.87
CA TYR A 131 -5.17 2.43 -16.40
C TYR A 131 -4.31 3.21 -15.40
N GLY A 132 -4.17 4.51 -15.62
CA GLY A 132 -3.50 5.42 -14.71
C GLY A 132 -3.83 6.87 -15.06
N ILE A 133 -3.89 7.74 -14.04
CA ILE A 133 -4.06 9.19 -14.22
C ILE A 133 -2.72 9.83 -14.59
N GLY A 134 -1.62 9.32 -14.02
CA GLY A 134 -0.27 9.79 -14.34
C GLY A 134 -0.08 11.29 -14.08
N ILE A 135 -0.46 11.78 -12.90
CA ILE A 135 -0.41 13.22 -12.54
C ILE A 135 0.99 13.80 -12.75
N LEU A 136 2.03 12.97 -12.63
CA LEU A 136 3.43 13.34 -12.76
C LEU A 136 4.01 13.09 -14.17
N GLY A 137 3.19 12.73 -15.17
CA GLY A 137 3.64 12.33 -16.51
C GLY A 137 4.34 13.42 -17.34
N SER A 138 4.26 14.69 -16.91
CA SER A 138 5.00 15.80 -17.54
C SER A 138 6.40 16.00 -16.99
N LEU A 139 6.77 15.30 -15.91
CA LEU A 139 8.09 15.39 -15.29
C LEU A 139 9.07 14.42 -15.93
N THR A 140 10.34 14.80 -15.97
CA THR A 140 11.43 13.88 -16.32
C THR A 140 11.63 12.83 -15.23
N THR A 141 12.17 11.66 -15.57
CA THR A 141 12.44 10.58 -14.61
C THR A 141 13.25 11.05 -13.40
N LEU A 142 14.27 11.89 -13.61
CA LEU A 142 15.09 12.43 -12.53
C LEU A 142 14.26 13.33 -11.59
N GLN A 143 13.42 14.20 -12.14
CA GLN A 143 12.53 15.06 -11.35
C GLN A 143 11.52 14.23 -10.55
N THR A 144 10.95 13.17 -11.14
CA THR A 144 10.02 12.29 -10.42
C THR A 144 10.71 11.56 -9.27
N MET A 145 11.92 11.04 -9.46
CA MET A 145 12.68 10.38 -8.39
C MET A 145 12.99 11.33 -7.23
N GLN A 146 13.40 12.56 -7.53
CA GLN A 146 13.64 13.58 -6.51
C GLN A 146 12.36 13.97 -5.78
N LEU A 147 11.25 14.08 -6.52
CA LEU A 147 9.94 14.37 -5.94
C LEU A 147 9.49 13.27 -4.99
N TYR A 148 9.61 11.98 -5.36
CA TYR A 148 9.26 10.88 -4.46
C TYR A 148 10.09 10.87 -3.19
N ALA A 149 11.41 11.09 -3.29
CA ALA A 149 12.27 11.17 -2.11
C ALA A 149 11.88 12.36 -1.20
N ALA A 150 11.58 13.52 -1.79
CA ALA A 150 11.12 14.69 -1.05
C ALA A 150 9.74 14.46 -0.40
N MET A 151 8.82 13.81 -1.12
CA MET A 151 7.50 13.44 -0.60
C MET A 151 7.63 12.51 0.60
N ASP A 152 8.46 11.46 0.51
CA ASP A 152 8.67 10.53 1.62
C ASP A 152 9.22 11.26 2.85
N ALA A 153 10.21 12.14 2.67
CA ALA A 153 10.76 12.94 3.76
C ALA A 153 9.70 13.87 4.40
N ILE A 154 8.92 14.59 3.58
CA ILE A 154 7.87 15.50 4.06
C ILE A 154 6.79 14.72 4.80
N ILE A 155 6.29 13.64 4.21
CA ILE A 155 5.22 12.80 4.77
C ILE A 155 5.68 12.20 6.10
N LEU A 156 6.91 11.67 6.16
CA LEU A 156 7.49 11.15 7.40
C LEU A 156 7.61 12.23 8.47
N MET A 157 8.13 13.41 8.14
CA MET A 157 8.27 14.51 9.09
C MET A 157 6.91 14.99 9.62
N LEU A 158 5.90 15.10 8.76
CA LEU A 158 4.54 15.45 9.16
C LEU A 158 3.92 14.40 10.08
N TRP A 159 4.14 13.11 9.79
CA TRP A 159 3.66 12.03 10.63
C TRP A 159 4.36 12.00 11.99
N LEU A 160 5.69 12.15 12.04
CA LEU A 160 6.42 12.23 13.31
C LEU A 160 5.96 13.42 14.16
N TRP A 161 5.71 14.57 13.54
CA TRP A 161 5.14 15.72 14.24
C TRP A 161 3.73 15.43 14.76
N HIS A 162 2.88 14.80 13.97
CA HIS A 162 1.56 14.34 14.41
C HIS A 162 1.66 13.42 15.63
N GLU A 163 2.52 12.40 15.56
CA GLU A 163 2.68 11.43 16.64
C GLU A 163 3.20 12.09 17.93
N GLU A 164 4.16 13.02 17.82
CA GLU A 164 4.66 13.78 18.98
C GLU A 164 3.56 14.64 19.60
N TRP A 165 2.79 15.35 18.77
CA TRP A 165 1.71 16.20 19.27
C TRP A 165 0.57 15.39 19.93
N LYS A 166 0.22 14.25 19.33
CA LYS A 166 -0.94 13.45 19.74
C LYS A 166 -0.63 12.48 20.88
N HIS A 167 0.50 11.78 20.80
CA HIS A 167 0.85 10.69 21.70
C HIS A 167 2.01 11.04 22.63
N LYS A 168 2.66 12.20 22.44
CA LYS A 168 3.82 12.67 23.23
C LYS A 168 4.87 11.58 23.33
N ILE A 169 5.53 11.28 22.21
CA ILE A 169 6.52 10.23 22.14
C ILE A 169 7.76 10.70 22.91
N ARG A 170 7.71 10.57 24.24
CA ARG A 170 8.74 11.09 25.14
C ARG A 170 10.04 10.28 25.09
N ASP A 171 9.99 9.06 24.59
CA ASP A 171 11.12 8.12 24.66
C ASP A 171 11.53 7.68 23.25
N TYR A 172 12.42 8.45 22.62
CA TYR A 172 13.19 8.04 21.44
C TYR A 172 14.71 7.99 21.71
N LEU A 173 15.12 8.14 22.98
CA LEU A 173 16.51 8.07 23.47
C LEU A 173 16.66 7.02 24.57
#